data_AF-Q6LH88-F1
#
_entry.id   AF-Q6LH88-F1
#
_cell.length_a   1.000
_cell.length_b   1.000
_cell.length_c   1.000
_cell.angle_alpha   90.00
_cell.angle_beta   90.00
_cell.angle_gamma   90.00
#
_symmetry.space_group_name_H-M   'P 1'
#
loop_
_entity.id
_entity.type
_entity.pdbx_description
1 polymer ?
#
loop_
_entity_poly.entity_id
_entity_poly.type
_entity_poly.pdbx_seq_one_letter_code
_entity_poly.pdbx_strand_id
1 'polypeptide(L)'
;MGIRKIWALTPVIANVYAHADITRIDYSLVATMSIAACLCIRVFNMVVINGVLNSGGDVKYTMVVNIVCLWGISLPLALFCIKTLGLDIRFVVIAILSEDIVKAILVYFRLRKKMWLKNLVTNMNESC
;
A
#
# COMPACT_ATOMS: atom_id res chain seq x y z
N MET A 1 -2.55 -12.81 -26.57
CA MET A 1 -2.35 -14.17 -26.01
C MET A 1 -2.43 -14.23 -24.46
N GLY A 2 -3.16 -13.31 -23.80
CA GLY A 2 -2.90 -13.00 -22.38
C GLY A 2 -4.01 -13.18 -21.33
N ILE A 3 -5.22 -13.66 -21.68
CA ILE A 3 -6.34 -13.76 -20.71
C ILE A 3 -6.83 -15.19 -20.48
N ARG A 4 -6.77 -16.07 -21.49
CA ARG A 4 -7.28 -17.46 -21.38
C ARG A 4 -6.48 -18.34 -20.41
N LYS A 5 -5.20 -18.04 -20.17
CA LYS A 5 -4.35 -18.79 -19.23
C LYS A 5 -4.64 -18.47 -17.76
N ILE A 6 -5.13 -17.27 -17.46
CA ILE A 6 -5.48 -16.84 -16.10
C ILE A 6 -6.68 -17.64 -15.58
N TRP A 7 -7.67 -17.88 -16.45
CA TRP A 7 -8.84 -18.70 -16.12
C TRP A 7 -8.53 -20.20 -15.95
N ALA A 8 -7.44 -20.68 -16.54
CA ALA A 8 -7.00 -22.07 -16.38
C ALA A 8 -6.32 -22.34 -15.03
N LEU A 9 -5.88 -21.29 -14.30
CA LEU A 9 -5.29 -21.39 -12.96
C LEU A 9 -6.34 -21.35 -11.84
N THR A 10 -7.56 -20.89 -12.14
CA THR A 10 -8.71 -20.88 -11.22
C THR A 10 -8.98 -22.22 -10.50
N PRO A 11 -8.98 -23.40 -11.14
CA PRO A 11 -9.22 -24.66 -10.43
C PRO A 11 -8.10 -25.02 -9.44
N VAL A 12 -6.86 -24.56 -9.70
CA VAL A 12 -5.72 -24.78 -8.80
C VAL A 12 -5.89 -23.94 -7.54
N ILE A 13 -6.31 -22.68 -7.69
CA ILE A 13 -6.60 -21.78 -6.55
C ILE A 13 -7.74 -22.37 -5.72
N ALA A 14 -8.84 -22.80 -6.36
CA ALA A 14 -9.98 -23.39 -5.66
C ALA A 14 -9.60 -24.66 -4.86
N ASN A 15 -8.73 -25.51 -5.40
CA ASN A 15 -8.29 -26.73 -4.72
C ASN A 15 -7.35 -26.44 -3.53
N VAL A 16 -6.50 -25.41 -3.64
CA VAL A 16 -5.64 -24.94 -2.54
C VAL A 16 -6.48 -24.37 -1.39
N TYR A 17 -7.57 -23.64 -1.70
CA TYR A 17 -8.51 -23.16 -0.68
C TYR A 17 -9.35 -24.30 -0.07
N ALA A 18 -9.70 -25.33 -0.84
CA ALA A 18 -10.47 -26.47 -0.35
C ALA A 18 -9.70 -27.37 0.64
N HIS A 19 -8.36 -27.38 0.60
CA HIS A 19 -7.51 -28.10 1.55
C HIS A 19 -7.09 -27.26 2.77
N ALA A 20 -7.42 -25.96 2.80
CA ALA A 20 -7.13 -25.11 3.93
C ALA A 20 -8.30 -25.18 4.94
N ASP A 21 -8.09 -25.89 6.05
CA ASP A 21 -9.01 -26.15 7.15
C ASP A 21 -10.15 -25.13 7.37
N ILE A 22 -11.37 -25.65 7.54
CA ILE A 22 -12.66 -24.93 7.70
C ILE A 22 -12.67 -23.89 8.83
N THR A 23 -11.78 -23.99 9.82
CA THR A 23 -11.62 -23.01 10.90
C THR A 23 -10.91 -21.72 10.48
N ARG A 24 -10.22 -21.70 9.33
CA ARG A 24 -9.52 -20.52 8.80
C ARG A 24 -10.39 -19.62 7.92
N ILE A 25 -11.56 -20.11 7.48
CA ILE A 25 -12.41 -19.42 6.51
C ILE A 25 -13.01 -18.14 7.13
N ASP A 26 -13.47 -18.19 8.38
CA ASP A 26 -14.09 -17.04 9.05
C ASP A 26 -13.12 -15.86 9.21
N TYR A 27 -11.87 -16.13 9.60
CA TYR A 27 -10.83 -15.11 9.73
C TYR A 27 -10.42 -14.51 8.38
N SER A 28 -10.35 -15.36 7.34
CA SER A 28 -10.04 -14.91 5.98
C SER A 28 -11.14 -14.00 5.40
N LEU A 29 -12.41 -14.31 5.65
CA LEU A 29 -13.55 -13.53 5.17
C LEU A 29 -13.57 -12.12 5.76
N VAL A 30 -13.36 -11.99 7.08
CA VAL A 30 -13.30 -10.68 7.76
C VAL A 30 -12.11 -9.85 7.27
N ALA A 31 -10.96 -10.48 7.05
CA ALA A 31 -9.79 -9.81 6.50
C ALA A 31 -10.02 -9.33 5.07
N THR A 32 -10.59 -10.18 4.21
CA THR A 32 -10.88 -9.81 2.82
C THR A 32 -11.93 -8.71 2.74
N MET A 33 -13.00 -8.77 3.54
CA MET A 33 -14.03 -7.73 3.57
C MET A 33 -13.48 -6.38 4.05
N SER A 34 -12.66 -6.37 5.09
CA SER A 34 -12.05 -5.13 5.61
C SER A 34 -11.07 -4.51 4.63
N ILE A 35 -10.25 -5.32 3.96
CA ILE A 35 -9.36 -4.86 2.89
C ILE A 35 -10.16 -4.34 1.69
N ALA A 36 -11.20 -5.05 1.26
CA ALA A 36 -12.05 -4.65 0.14
C ALA A 36 -12.73 -3.30 0.39
N ALA A 37 -13.26 -3.08 1.60
CA ALA A 37 -13.86 -1.81 1.98
C ALA A 37 -12.86 -0.64 1.96
N CYS A 38 -11.63 -0.87 2.46
CA CYS A 38 -10.60 0.16 2.46
C CYS A 38 -9.84 0.30 1.12
N LEU A 39 -10.03 -0.62 0.18
CA LEU A 39 -9.31 -0.63 -1.09
C LEU A 39 -9.55 0.67 -1.89
N CYS A 40 -10.79 1.15 -1.92
CA CYS A 40 -11.14 2.39 -2.62
C CYS A 40 -10.35 3.59 -2.10
N ILE A 41 -10.27 3.72 -0.77
CA ILE A 41 -9.52 4.80 -0.09
C ILE A 41 -8.03 4.66 -0.36
N ARG A 42 -7.51 3.42 -0.33
CA ARG A 42 -6.10 3.13 -0.60
C ARG A 42 -5.70 3.48 -2.02
N VAL A 43 -6.50 3.07 -3.00
CA VAL A 43 -6.25 3.39 -4.41
C VAL A 43 -6.29 4.89 -4.61
N PHE A 44 -7.24 5.60 -4.00
CA PHE A 44 -7.28 7.05 -4.04
C PHE A 44 -6.00 7.68 -3.49
N ASN A 45 -5.58 7.29 -2.27
CA ASN A 45 -4.35 7.79 -1.66
C ASN A 45 -3.11 7.46 -2.52
N MET A 46 -3.05 6.25 -3.08
CA MET A 46 -1.95 5.83 -3.96
C MET A 46 -1.91 6.63 -5.25
N VAL A 47 -3.06 6.91 -5.89
CA VAL A 47 -3.12 7.71 -7.12
C VAL A 47 -2.76 9.17 -6.85
N VAL A 48 -3.21 9.75 -5.74
CA VAL A 48 -2.85 11.13 -5.38
C VAL A 48 -1.34 11.23 -5.11
N ILE A 49 -0.77 10.30 -4.34
CA ILE A 49 0.65 10.33 -3.99
C ILE A 49 1.53 9.93 -5.19
N ASN A 50 1.35 8.71 -5.71
CA ASN A 50 2.22 8.20 -6.77
C ASN A 50 1.84 8.72 -8.16
N GLY A 51 0.63 9.22 -8.39
CA GLY A 51 0.23 9.81 -9.66
C GLY A 51 0.63 11.27 -9.76
N VAL A 52 0.21 12.10 -8.81
CA VAL A 52 0.43 13.57 -8.86
C VAL A 52 1.85 13.94 -8.47
N LEU A 53 2.43 13.31 -7.44
CA LEU A 53 3.76 13.69 -6.96
C LEU A 53 4.88 13.20 -7.90
N ASN A 54 4.70 12.03 -8.51
CA ASN A 54 5.69 11.50 -9.45
C ASN A 54 5.64 12.21 -10.80
N SER A 55 4.45 12.59 -11.29
CA SER A 55 4.34 13.42 -12.51
C SER A 55 4.93 14.81 -12.32
N GLY A 56 5.04 15.26 -11.07
CA GLY A 56 5.71 16.50 -10.76
C GLY A 56 7.23 16.47 -10.99
N GLY A 57 7.89 15.33 -10.82
CA GLY A 57 9.36 15.21 -10.94
C GLY A 57 10.09 14.99 -9.62
N ASP A 58 9.38 14.89 -8.49
CA ASP A 58 9.93 14.50 -7.18
C ASP A 58 9.88 12.96 -6.95
N VAL A 59 10.14 12.16 -7.99
CA VAL A 59 10.00 10.68 -7.97
C VAL A 59 10.95 10.01 -6.97
N LYS A 60 12.19 10.52 -6.84
CA LYS A 60 13.21 9.93 -5.95
C LYS A 60 12.76 9.97 -4.49
N TYR A 61 12.12 11.05 -4.06
CA TYR A 61 11.63 11.18 -2.69
C TYR A 61 10.50 10.18 -2.43
N THR A 62 9.54 10.08 -3.34
CA THR A 62 8.40 9.14 -3.23
C THR A 62 8.89 7.68 -3.15
N MET A 63 9.88 7.30 -3.95
CA MET A 63 10.46 5.95 -3.90
C MET A 63 11.11 5.64 -2.55
N VAL A 64 11.92 6.56 -2.01
CA VAL A 64 12.58 6.36 -0.71
C VAL A 64 11.54 6.22 0.40
N VAL A 65 10.54 7.11 0.45
CA VAL A 65 9.46 7.03 1.45
C VAL A 65 8.70 5.72 1.33
N ASN A 66 8.41 5.26 0.12
CA ASN A 66 7.70 4.00 -0.08
C ASN A 66 8.51 2.80 0.44
N ILE A 67 9.81 2.74 0.16
CA ILE A 67 10.70 1.68 0.66
C ILE A 67 10.79 1.73 2.18
N VAL A 68 11.02 2.91 2.76
CA VAL A 68 11.16 3.05 4.22
C VAL A 68 9.86 2.71 4.95
N CYS A 69 8.70 3.12 4.43
CA CYS A 69 7.44 2.71 5.03
C CYS A 69 7.18 1.21 4.89
N LEU A 70 7.43 0.63 3.72
CA LEU A 70 7.17 -0.79 3.50
C LEU A 70 8.06 -1.66 4.40
N TRP A 71 9.36 -1.37 4.41
CA TRP A 71 10.36 -2.17 5.10
C TRP A 71 10.54 -1.79 6.57
N GLY A 72 10.41 -0.51 6.90
CA GLY A 72 10.68 0.00 8.24
C GLY A 72 9.45 0.11 9.13
N ILE A 73 8.24 0.17 8.57
CA ILE A 73 7.01 0.30 9.35
C ILE A 73 6.16 -0.96 9.21
N SER A 74 5.76 -1.36 8.01
CA SER A 74 4.86 -2.52 7.87
C SER A 74 5.51 -3.85 8.23
N LEU A 75 6.76 -4.09 7.85
CA LEU A 75 7.42 -5.37 8.16
C LEU A 75 7.63 -5.55 9.68
N PRO A 76 8.16 -4.56 10.43
CA PRO A 76 8.30 -4.68 11.88
C PRO A 76 6.94 -4.74 12.58
N LEU A 77 5.94 -4.00 12.10
CA LEU A 77 4.61 -3.98 12.70
C LEU A 77 3.88 -5.32 12.52
N ALA A 78 4.05 -5.97 11.36
CA ALA A 78 3.54 -7.32 11.10
C ALA A 78 4.20 -8.36 12.02
N LEU A 79 5.54 -8.34 12.12
CA LEU A 79 6.28 -9.23 13.01
C LEU A 79 5.93 -8.98 14.49
N PHE A 80 5.74 -7.73 14.87
CA PHE A 80 5.36 -7.34 16.22
C PHE A 80 3.97 -7.88 16.57
N CYS A 81 2.97 -7.74 15.69
CA CYS A 81 1.62 -8.28 15.91
C CYS A 81 1.64 -9.80 16.13
N ILE A 82 2.40 -10.53 15.32
CA ILE A 82 2.50 -11.99 15.41
C ILE A 82 3.24 -12.40 16.69
N LYS A 83 4.37 -11.77 16.97
CA LYS A 83 5.30 -12.20 18.04
C LYS A 83 4.88 -11.79 19.44
N THR A 84 4.36 -10.58 19.63
CA THR A 84 4.12 -10.03 20.98
C THR A 84 2.75 -10.37 21.54
N LEU A 85 1.78 -10.58 20.67
CA LEU A 85 0.38 -10.56 21.04
C LEU A 85 -0.33 -11.88 20.73
N GLY A 86 0.29 -12.79 19.95
CA GLY A 86 -0.34 -14.02 19.48
C GLY A 86 -1.66 -13.76 18.76
N LEU A 87 -1.86 -12.52 18.31
CA LEU A 87 -3.15 -11.99 17.90
C LEU A 87 -3.37 -12.29 16.42
N ASP A 88 -4.61 -12.72 16.19
CA ASP A 88 -5.15 -13.18 14.93
C ASP A 88 -5.08 -12.12 13.80
N ILE A 89 -5.28 -12.57 12.56
CA ILE A 89 -5.07 -11.86 11.29
C ILE A 89 -5.67 -10.44 11.27
N ARG A 90 -6.72 -10.20 12.06
CA ARG A 90 -7.45 -8.93 12.19
C ARG A 90 -6.55 -7.75 12.55
N PHE A 91 -5.60 -7.94 13.46
CA PHE A 91 -4.70 -6.85 13.89
C PHE A 91 -3.65 -6.53 12.83
N VAL A 92 -3.22 -7.55 12.08
CA VAL A 92 -2.30 -7.38 10.95
C VAL A 92 -2.97 -6.53 9.86
N VAL A 93 -4.27 -6.71 9.61
CA VAL A 93 -5.01 -5.88 8.64
C VAL A 93 -5.08 -4.42 9.08
N ILE A 94 -5.32 -4.14 10.37
CA ILE A 94 -5.35 -2.77 10.91
C ILE A 94 -3.95 -2.12 10.87
N ALA A 95 -2.91 -2.90 11.19
CA ALA A 95 -1.51 -2.48 11.10
C ALA A 95 -1.08 -2.14 9.66
N ILE A 96 -1.54 -2.93 8.69
CA ILE A 96 -1.30 -2.62 7.28
C ILE A 96 -2.07 -1.35 6.88
N LEU A 97 -3.32 -1.18 7.35
CA LEU A 97 -4.12 0.02 7.09
C LEU A 97 -3.49 1.31 7.63
N SER A 98 -2.87 1.25 8.80
CA SER A 98 -2.21 2.43 9.38
C SER A 98 -0.97 2.84 8.59
N GLU A 99 -0.24 1.91 7.97
CA GLU A 99 0.92 2.22 7.12
C GLU A 99 0.58 3.20 5.99
N ASP A 100 -0.53 2.98 5.27
CA ASP A 100 -0.98 3.87 4.20
C ASP A 100 -1.31 5.28 4.70
N ILE A 101 -1.87 5.38 5.91
CA ILE A 101 -2.21 6.66 6.54
C ILE A 101 -0.92 7.41 6.89
N VAL A 102 0.07 6.73 7.48
CA VAL A 102 1.38 7.34 7.79
C VAL A 102 2.07 7.84 6.52
N LYS A 103 2.05 7.03 5.46
CA LYS A 103 2.63 7.38 4.15
C LYS A 103 1.95 8.63 3.57
N ALA A 104 0.62 8.70 3.64
CA ALA A 104 -0.17 9.84 3.19
C ALA A 104 0.14 11.13 3.98
N ILE A 105 0.28 11.03 5.31
CA ILE A 105 0.61 12.19 6.17
C ILE A 105 2.01 12.74 5.82
N LEU A 106 3.01 11.87 5.67
CA LEU A 106 4.38 12.28 5.32
C LEU A 106 4.44 12.99 3.97
N VAL A 107 3.71 12.48 2.99
CA VAL A 107 3.63 13.09 1.66
C VAL A 107 2.83 14.39 1.70
N TYR A 108 1.73 14.44 2.43
CA TYR A 108 0.94 15.66 2.62
C TYR A 108 1.78 16.77 3.27
N PHE A 109 2.57 16.45 4.28
CA PHE A 109 3.47 17.42 4.91
C PHE A 109 4.55 17.92 3.93
N ARG A 110 5.07 17.05 3.07
CA ARG A 110 6.02 17.43 2.00
C ARG A 110 5.36 18.34 0.95
N LEU A 111 4.14 18.02 0.51
CA LEU A 111 3.34 18.82 -0.41
C LEU A 111 3.13 20.24 0.11
N ARG A 112 2.84 20.39 1.40
CA ARG A 112 2.68 21.70 2.06
C ARG A 112 3.94 22.56 2.01
N LYS A 113 5.14 21.96 1.91
CA LYS A 113 6.40 22.71 1.81
C LYS A 113 6.62 23.36 0.44
N LYS A 114 5.77 23.12 -0.58
CA LYS A 114 5.79 23.76 -1.92
C LYS A 114 7.15 23.79 -2.64
N MET A 115 8.13 22.99 -2.17
CA MET A 115 9.49 22.94 -2.74
C MET A 115 9.45 22.53 -4.22
N TRP A 116 8.45 21.75 -4.59
CA TRP A 116 8.22 21.32 -5.96
C TRP A 116 7.91 22.49 -6.91
N LEU A 117 7.04 23.42 -6.52
CA LEU A 117 6.80 24.64 -7.32
C LEU A 117 8.05 25.51 -7.42
N LYS A 118 8.82 25.58 -6.33
CA LYS A 118 10.05 26.39 -6.31
C LYS A 118 11.09 25.84 -7.28
N ASN A 119 11.24 24.52 -7.38
CA ASN A 119 12.10 23.87 -8.38
C ASN A 119 11.63 24.13 -9.81
N LEU A 120 10.32 24.10 -10.10
CA LEU A 120 9.82 24.38 -11.45
C LEU A 120 10.14 25.81 -11.91
N VAL A 121 9.98 26.79 -11.02
CA VAL A 121 10.29 28.19 -11.33
C VAL A 121 11.80 28.39 -11.54
N THR A 122 12.65 27.67 -10.82
CA THR A 122 14.12 27.71 -10.97
C THR A 122 14.66 26.99 -12.22
N ASN A 123 13.90 26.09 -12.85
CA ASN A 123 14.33 25.51 -14.14
C ASN A 123 13.94 26.40 -15.34
N MET A 124 12.90 27.23 -15.19
CA MET A 124 12.39 28.11 -16.24
C MET A 124 13.28 29.35 -16.47
N ASN A 125 13.92 29.85 -15.41
CA ASN A 125 14.79 31.03 -15.48
C ASN A 125 16.25 30.71 -15.88
N GLU A 126 16.68 29.44 -15.85
CA GLU A 126 17.99 29.01 -16.38
C GLU A 126 17.95 28.67 -17.87
N SER A 127 16.76 28.60 -18.48
CA SER A 127 16.56 28.29 -19.90
C SER A 127 16.32 29.54 -20.78
N CYS A 128 16.37 30.74 -20.20
CA CYS A 128 16.44 32.03 -20.88
C CYS A 128 17.85 32.61 -20.73
#